data_AF-A0A7Y1VJ05-F1
#
_entry.id   AF-A0A7Y1VJ05-F1
#
_cell.length_a   1.000
_cell.length_b   1.000
_cell.length_c   1.000
_cell.angle_alpha   90.00
_cell.angle_beta   90.00
_cell.angle_gamma   90.00
#
_symmetry.space_group_name_H-M   'P 1'
#
loop_
_entity.id
_entity.type
_entity.pdbx_description
1 polymer ?
#
loop_
_entity_poly.entity_id
_entity_poly.type
_entity_poly.pdbx_seq_one_letter_code
_entity_poly.pdbx_strand_id
1 'polypeptide(L)'
;TYTADAPEKVIPAPDLEVTLDTIIGDSRVLELCINPQRDVNRLDVFTDFKPFDQVAVNGISLSEKYISRRRGSKLITHYISDNDPTEIKMHFPKDSIFELTLYEASNDLLRNDLFSIPTRDASNIPMPFVLNDAILTISNWTFE
;
A
#
# COMPACT_ATOMS: atom_id res chain seq x y z
N THR A 1 19.19 31.20 -10.41
CA THR A 1 18.66 29.85 -10.12
C THR A 1 17.68 30.02 -8.97
N TYR A 2 16.38 29.92 -9.21
CA TYR A 2 15.38 30.04 -8.15
C TYR A 2 15.05 28.64 -7.66
N THR A 3 15.58 28.29 -6.50
CA THR A 3 15.17 27.11 -5.72
C THR A 3 14.65 27.63 -4.39
N ALA A 4 13.46 27.19 -4.01
CA ALA A 4 12.84 27.47 -2.73
C ALA A 4 12.59 26.13 -2.03
N ASP A 5 12.68 26.11 -0.70
CA ASP A 5 12.35 24.92 0.07
C ASP A 5 10.87 24.56 -0.13
N ALA A 6 10.61 23.28 -0.40
CA ALA A 6 9.26 22.80 -0.59
C ALA A 6 8.52 22.80 0.76
N PRO A 7 7.34 23.43 0.86
CA PRO A 7 6.59 23.44 2.10
C PRO A 7 6.09 22.03 2.43
N GLU A 8 6.20 21.64 3.69
CA GLU A 8 5.62 20.38 4.17
C GLU A 8 4.09 20.42 4.08
N LYS A 9 3.50 19.31 3.68
CA LYS A 9 2.05 19.12 3.57
C LYS A 9 1.66 17.93 4.44
N VAL A 10 0.73 18.16 5.36
CA VAL A 10 0.18 17.10 6.19
C VAL A 10 -0.88 16.37 5.37
N ILE A 11 -0.55 15.15 4.94
CA ILE A 11 -1.46 14.26 4.20
C ILE A 11 -1.75 13.07 5.11
N PRO A 12 -3.02 12.75 5.40
CA PRO A 12 -3.36 11.58 6.20
C PRO A 12 -2.79 10.29 5.60
N ALA A 13 -2.08 9.53 6.42
CA ALA A 13 -1.62 8.18 6.09
C ALA A 13 -2.75 7.17 6.31
N PRO A 14 -2.71 5.98 5.66
CA PRO A 14 -3.66 4.92 5.97
C PRO A 14 -3.53 4.51 7.44
N ASP A 15 -4.67 4.15 8.03
CA ASP A 15 -4.71 3.50 9.33
C ASP A 15 -4.56 2.00 9.16
N LEU A 16 -3.79 1.36 10.04
CA LEU A 16 -3.52 -0.07 10.00
C LEU A 16 -3.98 -0.72 11.31
N GLU A 17 -5.04 -1.50 11.21
CA GLU A 17 -5.59 -2.26 12.32
C GLU A 17 -5.15 -3.73 12.23
N VAL A 18 -4.70 -4.30 13.35
CA VAL A 18 -4.47 -5.75 13.49
C VAL A 18 -5.75 -6.36 14.02
N THR A 19 -6.52 -7.02 13.14
CA THR A 19 -7.81 -7.61 13.50
C THR A 19 -7.67 -9.01 14.09
N LEU A 20 -6.58 -9.71 13.77
CA LEU A 20 -6.22 -11.00 14.35
C LEU A 20 -4.70 -11.15 14.40
N ASP A 21 -4.19 -11.63 15.52
CA ASP A 21 -2.81 -12.11 15.64
C ASP A 21 -2.79 -13.33 16.57
N THR A 22 -2.49 -14.50 16.02
CA THR A 22 -2.51 -15.76 16.78
C THR A 22 -1.52 -16.78 16.22
N ILE A 23 -1.21 -17.81 17.00
CA ILE A 23 -0.31 -18.90 16.60
C ILE A 23 -1.10 -20.22 16.59
N ILE A 24 -1.05 -20.92 15.45
CA ILE A 24 -1.65 -22.24 15.26
C ILE A 24 -0.52 -23.23 14.92
N GLY A 25 -0.10 -24.01 15.92
CA GLY A 25 1.05 -24.91 15.78
C GLY A 25 2.35 -24.11 15.62
N ASP A 26 3.03 -24.27 14.48
CA ASP A 26 4.25 -23.55 14.14
C ASP A 26 4.04 -22.37 13.17
N SER A 27 2.79 -22.03 12.85
CA SER A 27 2.42 -20.94 11.95
C SER A 27 1.70 -19.83 12.73
N ARG A 28 2.14 -18.57 12.56
CA ARG A 28 1.43 -17.37 12.99
C ARG A 28 0.46 -16.94 11.90
N VAL A 29 -0.75 -16.58 12.33
CA VAL A 29 -1.84 -16.08 11.50
C VAL A 29 -2.07 -14.63 11.88
N LEU A 30 -1.87 -13.74 10.91
CA LEU A 30 -2.05 -12.31 11.07
C LEU A 30 -3.12 -11.83 10.08
N GLU A 31 -4.12 -11.12 10.57
CA GLU A 31 -5.11 -10.40 9.76
C GLU A 31 -4.95 -8.90 10.02
N LEU A 32 -4.82 -8.16 8.92
CA LEU A 32 -4.64 -6.72 8.90
C LEU A 32 -5.80 -6.08 8.14
N CYS A 33 -6.31 -4.97 8.64
CA CYS A 33 -7.26 -4.11 7.95
C CYS A 33 -6.61 -2.74 7.71
N ILE A 34 -6.44 -2.39 6.43
CA ILE A 34 -5.85 -1.12 6.00
C ILE A 34 -6.99 -0.19 5.59
N ASN A 35 -7.21 0.85 6.39
CA ASN A 35 -8.30 1.80 6.23
C ASN A 35 -7.79 3.13 5.64
N PRO A 36 -8.21 3.52 4.43
CA PRO A 36 -7.91 4.84 3.89
C PRO A 36 -8.43 5.96 4.80
N GLN A 37 -7.59 6.98 5.04
CA GLN A 37 -7.98 8.17 5.82
C GLN A 37 -8.31 9.39 4.94
N ARG A 38 -8.42 9.15 3.62
CA ARG A 38 -8.72 10.13 2.57
C ARG A 38 -9.15 9.39 1.30
N ASP A 39 -9.61 10.13 0.30
CA ASP A 39 -9.93 9.56 -1.00
C ASP A 39 -8.67 9.06 -1.71
N VAL A 40 -8.63 7.76 -2.02
CA VAL A 40 -7.47 7.09 -2.61
C VAL A 40 -7.88 6.13 -3.71
N ASN A 41 -6.93 5.79 -4.56
CA ASN A 41 -7.19 4.99 -5.76
C ASN A 41 -6.33 3.73 -5.83
N ARG A 42 -5.21 3.71 -5.11
CA ARG A 42 -4.24 2.62 -5.24
C ARG A 42 -3.46 2.44 -3.95
N LEU A 43 -3.32 1.18 -3.55
CA LEU A 43 -2.45 0.75 -2.48
C LEU A 43 -1.45 -0.26 -3.05
N ASP A 44 -0.16 0.07 -3.01
CA ASP A 44 0.90 -0.89 -3.22
C ASP A 44 1.44 -1.35 -1.86
N VAL A 45 1.49 -2.66 -1.65
CA VAL A 45 2.01 -3.28 -0.42
C VAL A 45 3.33 -3.93 -0.74
N PHE A 46 4.35 -3.66 0.09
CA PHE A 46 5.69 -4.20 -0.06
C PHE A 46 6.14 -4.91 1.20
N THR A 47 6.89 -5.98 1.02
CA THR A 47 7.64 -6.70 2.05
C THR A 47 8.73 -7.54 1.38
N ASP A 48 9.92 -7.54 1.96
CA ASP A 48 11.00 -8.45 1.55
C ASP A 48 10.86 -9.85 2.16
N PHE A 49 9.87 -10.06 3.02
CA PHE A 49 9.57 -11.36 3.60
C PHE A 49 8.96 -12.31 2.56
N LYS A 50 9.60 -13.45 2.39
CA LYS A 50 9.23 -14.51 1.45
C LYS A 50 8.64 -15.77 2.09
N PRO A 51 8.98 -16.14 3.34
CA PRO A 51 8.43 -17.34 3.99
C PRO A 51 6.93 -17.28 4.34
N PHE A 52 6.09 -16.60 3.54
CA PHE A 52 4.65 -16.74 3.70
C PHE A 52 4.23 -18.13 3.23
N ASP A 53 3.48 -18.84 4.07
CA ASP A 53 2.82 -20.09 3.71
C ASP A 53 1.59 -19.78 2.85
N GLN A 54 0.79 -18.79 3.26
CA GLN A 54 -0.41 -18.35 2.57
C GLN A 54 -0.61 -16.84 2.74
N VAL A 55 -1.16 -16.21 1.70
CA VAL A 55 -1.60 -14.81 1.74
C VAL A 55 -2.94 -14.72 1.04
N ALA A 56 -3.91 -14.04 1.64
CA ALA A 56 -5.17 -13.69 1.01
C ALA A 56 -5.42 -12.19 1.16
N VAL A 57 -5.95 -11.57 0.11
CA VAL A 57 -6.29 -10.14 0.07
C VAL A 57 -7.77 -10.01 -0.26
N ASN A 58 -8.54 -9.34 0.58
CA ASN A 58 -10.00 -9.21 0.46
C ASN A 58 -10.68 -10.57 0.20
N GLY A 59 -10.27 -11.59 0.95
CA GLY A 59 -10.78 -12.97 0.82
C GLY A 59 -10.26 -13.76 -0.39
N ILE A 60 -9.45 -13.17 -1.27
CA ILE A 60 -8.88 -13.85 -2.45
C ILE A 60 -7.47 -14.32 -2.15
N SER A 61 -7.26 -15.64 -2.13
CA SER A 61 -5.95 -16.23 -1.91
C SER A 61 -5.00 -15.98 -3.08
N LEU A 62 -3.78 -15.52 -2.78
CA LEU A 62 -2.69 -15.47 -3.74
C LEU A 62 -2.22 -16.89 -4.05
N SER A 63 -1.87 -17.15 -5.31
CA SER A 63 -1.39 -18.49 -5.70
C SER A 63 -0.07 -18.84 -5.02
N GLU A 64 0.11 -20.10 -4.60
CA GLU A 64 1.36 -20.60 -4.03
C GLU A 64 2.57 -20.36 -4.95
N LYS A 65 2.36 -20.49 -6.27
CA LYS A 65 3.39 -20.21 -7.28
C LYS A 65 3.82 -18.74 -7.27
N TYR A 66 2.89 -17.81 -7.05
CA TYR A 66 3.20 -16.40 -6.92
C TYR A 66 4.02 -16.14 -5.65
N ILE A 67 3.54 -16.60 -4.49
CA ILE A 67 4.21 -16.41 -3.21
C ILE A 67 5.65 -16.95 -3.24
N SER A 68 5.83 -18.20 -3.68
CA SER A 68 7.14 -18.87 -3.73
C SER A 68 8.11 -18.30 -4.77
N ARG A 69 7.61 -17.70 -5.86
CA ARG A 69 8.46 -17.20 -6.97
C ARG A 69 8.49 -15.67 -7.06
N ARG A 70 7.92 -14.98 -6.08
CA ARG A 70 7.83 -13.52 -6.03
C ARG A 70 9.23 -12.91 -6.16
N ARG A 71 9.38 -12.01 -7.12
CA ARG A 71 10.61 -11.25 -7.36
C ARG A 71 10.44 -9.84 -6.82
N GLY A 72 11.39 -9.39 -6.00
CA GLY A 72 11.36 -8.08 -5.36
C GLY A 72 10.44 -8.02 -4.14
N SER A 73 10.27 -6.80 -3.62
CA SER A 73 9.56 -6.52 -2.38
C SER A 73 8.06 -6.35 -2.57
N LYS A 74 7.54 -6.06 -3.76
CA LYS A 74 6.10 -5.85 -3.96
C LYS A 74 5.32 -7.15 -3.69
N LEU A 75 4.35 -7.08 -2.77
CA LEU A 75 3.41 -8.15 -2.45
C LEU A 75 2.16 -8.07 -3.32
N ILE A 76 1.49 -6.91 -3.36
CA ILE A 76 0.32 -6.68 -4.20
C ILE A 76 0.23 -5.22 -4.62
N THR A 77 -0.54 -5.00 -5.67
CA THR A 77 -1.14 -3.71 -5.99
C THR A 77 -2.65 -3.90 -5.92
N HIS A 78 -3.33 -3.14 -5.07
CA HIS A 78 -4.78 -3.08 -4.97
C HIS A 78 -5.26 -1.74 -5.54
N TYR A 79 -6.18 -1.80 -6.51
CA TYR A 79 -6.89 -0.63 -7.01
C TYR A 79 -8.17 -0.46 -6.19
N ILE A 80 -8.19 0.54 -5.32
CA ILE A 80 -9.26 0.74 -4.35
C ILE A 80 -10.47 1.36 -5.05
N SER A 81 -11.64 0.77 -4.81
CA SER A 81 -12.95 1.31 -5.20
C SER A 81 -13.68 1.77 -3.95
N ASP A 82 -14.45 2.86 -4.05
CA ASP A 82 -15.31 3.38 -2.97
C ASP A 82 -14.61 3.63 -1.62
N ASN A 83 -13.27 3.81 -1.64
CA ASN A 83 -12.40 3.85 -0.45
C ASN A 83 -12.57 2.65 0.49
N ASP A 84 -12.95 1.50 -0.05
CA ASP A 84 -13.09 0.29 0.74
C ASP A 84 -11.75 -0.11 1.40
N PRO A 85 -11.78 -0.63 2.65
CA PRO A 85 -10.59 -1.14 3.31
C PRO A 85 -9.92 -2.27 2.53
N THR A 86 -8.62 -2.45 2.76
CA THR A 86 -7.89 -3.62 2.26
C THR A 86 -7.58 -4.57 3.41
N GLU A 87 -8.19 -5.75 3.37
CA GLU A 87 -7.94 -6.83 4.31
C GLU A 87 -6.82 -7.74 3.79
N ILE A 88 -5.81 -7.99 4.62
CA ILE A 88 -4.70 -8.90 4.29
C ILE A 88 -4.59 -9.94 5.39
N LYS A 89 -4.77 -11.20 5.00
CA LYS A 89 -4.56 -12.37 5.86
C LYS A 89 -3.28 -13.08 5.46
N MET A 90 -2.41 -13.35 6.41
CA MET A 90 -1.12 -14.00 6.19
C MET A 90 -0.90 -15.16 7.16
N HIS A 91 -0.28 -16.22 6.65
CA HIS A 91 0.23 -17.35 7.42
C HIS A 91 1.74 -17.44 7.21
N PHE A 92 2.52 -17.55 8.27
CA PHE A 92 3.99 -17.58 8.20
C PHE A 92 4.60 -18.20 9.47
N PRO A 93 5.89 -18.62 9.47
CA PRO A 93 6.52 -19.23 10.64
C PRO A 93 6.48 -18.32 11.87
N LYS A 94 6.09 -18.86 13.02
CA LYS A 94 5.75 -18.09 14.24
C LYS A 94 6.83 -17.15 14.79
N ASP A 95 8.10 -17.47 14.56
CA ASP A 95 9.24 -16.69 15.08
C ASP A 95 9.80 -15.69 14.03
N SER A 96 9.04 -15.45 12.96
CA SER A 96 9.47 -14.56 11.88
C SER A 96 9.13 -13.11 12.18
N ILE A 97 10.12 -12.24 11.98
CA ILE A 97 9.95 -10.79 11.97
C ILE A 97 9.87 -10.33 10.52
N PHE A 98 8.91 -9.44 10.21
CA PHE A 98 8.84 -8.84 8.89
C PHE A 98 8.34 -7.40 8.92
N GLU A 99 8.65 -6.70 7.83
CA GLU A 99 8.20 -5.33 7.60
C GLU A 99 7.18 -5.29 6.46
N LEU A 100 6.16 -4.45 6.63
CA LEU A 100 5.26 -4.03 5.57
C LEU A 100 5.46 -2.53 5.30
N THR A 101 5.65 -2.20 4.03
CA THR A 101 5.59 -0.82 3.56
C THR A 101 4.35 -0.63 2.70
N LEU A 102 3.53 0.36 3.05
CA LEU A 102 2.34 0.74 2.30
C LEU A 102 2.61 2.03 1.52
N TYR A 103 2.29 1.98 0.23
CA TYR A 103 2.35 3.11 -0.69
C TYR A 103 0.91 3.38 -1.12
N GLU A 104 0.31 4.41 -0.53
CA GLU A 104 -1.08 4.78 -0.79
C GLU A 104 -1.13 6.03 -1.69
N ALA A 105 -1.81 5.92 -2.82
CA ALA A 105 -1.86 6.96 -3.85
C ALA A 105 -3.29 7.42 -4.16
N SER A 106 -3.44 8.72 -4.35
CA SER A 106 -4.65 9.36 -4.89
C SER A 106 -4.31 10.16 -6.15
N ASN A 107 -5.26 10.25 -7.09
CA ASN A 107 -5.08 10.91 -8.39
C ASN A 107 -5.68 12.33 -8.42
N ASP A 108 -5.71 13.02 -7.29
CA ASP A 108 -6.32 14.33 -7.11
C ASP A 108 -5.29 15.48 -7.00
N LEU A 109 -4.01 15.24 -7.29
CA LEU A 109 -2.92 16.22 -7.12
C LEU A 109 -3.23 17.61 -7.70
N LEU A 110 -3.80 17.66 -8.91
CA LEU A 110 -4.05 18.91 -9.64
C LEU A 110 -5.31 19.66 -9.16
N ARG A 111 -6.13 19.02 -8.31
CA ARG A 111 -7.38 19.58 -7.76
C ARG A 111 -7.40 19.62 -6.24
N ASN A 112 -6.33 19.18 -5.59
CA ASN A 112 -6.24 19.08 -4.15
C ASN A 112 -5.81 20.44 -3.56
N ASP A 113 -6.58 20.95 -2.61
CA ASP A 113 -6.39 22.29 -2.02
C ASP A 113 -5.05 22.46 -1.28
N LEU A 114 -4.38 21.36 -0.91
CA LEU A 114 -3.03 21.43 -0.33
C LEU A 114 -1.97 21.85 -1.35
N PHE A 115 -2.27 21.76 -2.65
CA PHE A 115 -1.32 21.99 -3.73
C PHE A 115 -1.76 23.14 -4.63
N SER A 116 -0.78 23.93 -5.08
CA SER A 116 -0.99 25.01 -6.05
C SER A 116 -0.29 24.67 -7.36
N ILE A 117 -0.54 23.46 -7.87
CA ILE A 117 0.08 22.95 -9.10
C ILE A 117 -0.83 23.31 -10.28
N PRO A 118 -0.31 23.98 -11.32
CA PRO A 118 -1.11 24.30 -12.50
C PRO A 118 -1.55 23.02 -13.21
N THR A 119 -2.73 23.05 -13.81
CA THR A 119 -3.21 21.97 -14.67
C THR A 119 -2.30 21.78 -15.86
N ARG A 120 -2.22 20.55 -16.39
CA ARG A 120 -1.48 20.25 -17.62
C ARG A 120 -2.10 20.99 -18.81
N ASP A 121 -1.28 21.36 -19.79
CA ASP A 121 -1.77 21.85 -21.07
C ASP A 121 -2.66 20.79 -21.75
N ALA A 122 -3.71 21.24 -22.43
CA ALA A 122 -4.66 20.36 -23.10
C ALA A 122 -4.04 19.47 -24.20
N SER A 123 -2.87 19.85 -24.73
CA SER A 123 -2.12 19.06 -25.71
C SER A 123 -1.25 17.95 -25.08
N ASN A 124 -1.13 17.92 -23.75
CA ASN A 124 -0.27 16.98 -23.04
C ASN A 124 -1.11 15.86 -22.44
N ILE A 125 -0.87 14.63 -22.89
CA ILE A 125 -1.51 13.42 -22.35
C ILE A 125 -0.58 12.80 -21.30
N PRO A 126 -1.08 12.45 -20.09
CA PRO A 126 -0.29 11.69 -19.12
C PRO A 126 0.20 10.38 -19.72
N MET A 127 1.43 9.98 -19.37
CA MET A 127 1.97 8.72 -19.86
C MET A 127 1.12 7.55 -19.34
N PRO A 128 0.59 6.68 -20.23
CA PRO A 128 -0.23 5.57 -19.79
C PRO A 128 0.59 4.59 -18.95
N PHE A 129 -0.06 3.93 -18.00
CA PHE A 129 0.54 2.93 -17.10
C PHE A 129 1.58 3.45 -16.11
N VAL A 130 1.86 4.75 -16.11
CA VAL A 130 2.67 5.41 -15.09
C VAL A 130 1.74 6.10 -14.09
N LEU A 131 2.05 5.96 -12.80
CA LEU A 131 1.36 6.74 -11.76
C LEU A 131 1.81 8.20 -11.89
N ASN A 132 0.95 9.03 -12.50
CA ASN A 132 1.16 10.45 -12.71
C ASN A 132 0.12 11.24 -11.93
N ASP A 133 0.40 12.54 -11.72
CA ASP A 133 -0.56 13.49 -11.14
C ASP A 133 -1.19 12.98 -9.83
N ALA A 134 -0.35 12.38 -8.99
CA ALA A 134 -0.78 11.67 -7.79
C ALA A 134 -0.11 12.20 -6.52
N ILE A 135 -0.83 12.08 -5.39
CA ILE A 135 -0.32 12.32 -4.05
C ILE A 135 -0.07 10.95 -3.40
N LEU A 136 1.16 10.74 -2.93
CA LEU A 136 1.62 9.49 -2.33
C LEU A 136 1.92 9.66 -0.85
N THR A 137 1.42 8.76 -0.02
CA THR A 137 1.85 8.55 1.36
C THR A 137 2.58 7.21 1.46
N ILE A 138 3.70 7.21 2.21
CA ILE A 138 4.49 5.99 2.47
C ILE A 138 4.53 5.78 3.97
N SER A 139 4.20 4.57 4.39
CA SER A 139 4.16 4.20 5.81
C SER A 139 4.77 2.81 5.99
N ASN A 140 5.47 2.59 7.10
CA ASN A 140 6.19 1.35 7.40
C ASN A 140 5.74 0.80 8.74
N TRP A 141 5.56 -0.52 8.82
CA TRP A 141 5.23 -1.25 10.04
C TRP A 141 6.08 -2.49 10.16
N THR A 142 6.57 -2.75 11.37
CA THR A 142 7.35 -3.95 11.72
C THR A 142 6.50 -4.85 12.61
N PHE A 143 6.47 -6.14 12.30
CA PHE A 143 5.78 -7.17 13.07
C PHE A 143 6.83 -8.10 13.68
N GLU A 144 6.89 -8.11 15.00
CA GLU A 144 7.76 -8.96 15.83
C GLU A 144 6.97 -10.11 16.46
#